data_AF-A0A6J4NEE6-F1
#
_entry.id   AF-A0A6J4NEE6-F1
#
_cell.length_a   1.000
_cell.length_b   1.000
_cell.length_c   1.000
_cell.angle_alpha   90.00
_cell.angle_beta   90.00
_cell.angle_gamma   90.00
#
_symmetry.space_group_name_H-M   'P 1'
#
loop_
_entity.id
_entity.type
_entity.pdbx_description
1 polymer ?
#
loop_
_entity_poly.entity_id
_entity_poly.type
_entity_poly.pdbx_seq_one_letter_code
_entity_poly.pdbx_strand_id
1 'polypeptide(L)'
;MSTGVTTDIPAQNLRPRRCASCGYRLAGLPEDGVCPECGEAYAADDVVLEGWACGDSASIFTGTTRRVAFVVILNSFYLLNPLMNGLLRGWWVLFVIIAAINAALLVFALWWRRARPRAGPVEAQFTLRGFRRVDFPECLSRPAYVGWDVVDTAQVEPGGGPGQ
;
A
#
# COMPACT_ATOMS: atom_id res chain seq x y z
N MET A 1 18.58 -27.03 -4.69
CA MET A 1 17.39 -27.82 -4.34
C MET A 1 16.56 -26.97 -3.41
N SER A 2 15.51 -26.35 -3.93
CA SER A 2 14.63 -25.48 -3.15
C SER A 2 13.58 -26.36 -2.47
N THR A 3 13.65 -26.51 -1.15
CA THR A 3 12.59 -27.14 -0.36
C THR A 3 11.35 -26.25 -0.40
N GLY A 4 10.41 -26.60 -1.26
CA GLY A 4 9.10 -25.95 -1.32
C GLY A 4 8.33 -26.22 -0.04
N VAL A 5 8.11 -25.18 0.76
CA VAL A 5 7.21 -25.25 1.91
C VAL A 5 5.80 -25.05 1.37
N THR A 6 5.06 -26.14 1.17
CA THR A 6 3.60 -26.10 1.02
C THR A 6 3.01 -25.94 2.41
N THR A 7 2.84 -24.71 2.86
CA THR A 7 1.96 -24.42 4.00
C THR A 7 0.52 -24.59 3.54
N ASP A 8 -0.13 -25.66 3.98
CA ASP A 8 -1.58 -25.82 3.89
C ASP A 8 -2.24 -24.74 4.75
N ILE A 9 -2.53 -23.59 4.14
CA ILE A 9 -3.33 -22.54 4.77
C ILE A 9 -4.77 -23.05 4.80
N PRO A 10 -5.39 -23.23 5.98
CA PRO A 10 -6.76 -23.73 6.04
C PRO A 10 -7.69 -22.78 5.28
N ALA A 11 -8.56 -23.32 4.43
CA ALA A 11 -9.44 -22.56 3.53
C ALA A 11 -10.23 -21.43 4.24
N GLN A 12 -10.53 -21.62 5.52
CA GLN A 12 -11.21 -20.66 6.39
C GLN A 12 -10.46 -19.32 6.55
N ASN A 13 -9.13 -19.31 6.36
CA ASN A 13 -8.29 -18.11 6.44
C ASN A 13 -8.25 -17.31 5.12
N LEU A 14 -8.66 -17.91 4.00
CA LEU A 14 -8.70 -17.25 2.70
C LEU A 14 -10.00 -16.44 2.51
N ARG A 15 -11.03 -16.75 3.30
CA ARG A 15 -12.32 -16.06 3.20
C ARG A 15 -12.18 -14.57 3.50
N PRO A 16 -12.65 -13.67 2.60
CA PRO A 16 -12.61 -12.24 2.85
C PRO A 16 -13.48 -11.89 4.05
N ARG A 17 -12.87 -11.33 5.11
CA ARG A 17 -13.60 -10.86 6.30
C ARG A 17 -14.34 -9.55 6.07
N ARG A 18 -13.98 -8.84 5.00
CA ARG A 18 -14.54 -7.56 4.60
C ARG A 18 -14.77 -7.57 3.10
N CYS A 19 -15.81 -6.89 2.65
CA CYS A 19 -16.04 -6.70 1.23
C CYS A 19 -14.89 -5.89 0.63
N ALA A 20 -14.23 -6.44 -0.40
CA ALA A 20 -13.17 -5.76 -1.15
C ALA A 20 -13.68 -4.40 -1.65
N SER A 21 -14.91 -4.41 -2.20
CA SER A 21 -15.95 -3.36 -2.18
C SER A 21 -15.80 -2.06 -1.38
N CYS A 22 -16.64 -2.00 -0.35
CA CYS A 22 -16.81 -0.88 0.55
C CYS A 22 -16.15 -1.10 1.92
N GLY A 23 -15.53 -2.26 2.17
CA GLY A 23 -14.96 -2.61 3.48
C GLY A 23 -15.97 -3.08 4.53
N TYR A 24 -17.24 -3.28 4.17
CA TYR A 24 -18.27 -3.84 5.05
C TYR A 24 -17.86 -5.22 5.58
N ARG A 25 -18.12 -5.50 6.87
CA ARG A 25 -17.75 -6.78 7.49
C ARG A 25 -18.64 -7.90 6.96
N LEU A 26 -18.03 -8.95 6.39
CA LEU A 26 -18.74 -10.11 5.86
C LEU A 26 -18.94 -11.23 6.90
N ALA A 27 -18.57 -11.00 8.15
CA ALA A 27 -18.74 -11.96 9.23
C ALA A 27 -20.23 -12.25 9.47
N GLY A 28 -20.62 -13.53 9.43
CA GLY A 28 -22.01 -13.98 9.63
C GLY A 28 -22.88 -14.00 8.37
N LEU A 29 -22.37 -13.52 7.24
CA LEU A 29 -23.02 -13.66 5.93
C LEU A 29 -22.69 -15.03 5.30
N PRO A 30 -23.39 -15.46 4.22
CA PRO A 30 -23.02 -16.64 3.44
C PRO A 30 -21.60 -16.55 2.86
N GLU A 31 -21.00 -17.68 2.51
CA GLU A 31 -19.63 -17.75 1.96
C GLU A 31 -19.50 -17.03 0.62
N ASP A 32 -20.51 -17.17 -0.23
CA ASP A 32 -20.67 -16.46 -1.48
C ASP A 32 -21.95 -15.63 -1.43
N GLY A 33 -21.93 -14.45 -2.03
CA GLY A 33 -23.12 -13.60 -2.04
C GLY A 33 -22.88 -12.22 -2.61
N VAL A 34 -23.79 -11.30 -2.27
CA VAL A 34 -23.73 -9.90 -2.67
C VAL A 34 -23.62 -9.05 -1.42
N CYS A 35 -22.70 -8.10 -1.42
CA CYS A 35 -22.53 -7.18 -0.31
C CYS A 35 -23.78 -6.32 -0.12
N PRO A 36 -24.38 -6.27 1.08
CA PRO A 36 -25.62 -5.52 1.32
C PRO A 36 -25.46 -4.00 1.18
N GLU A 37 -24.23 -3.47 1.29
CA GLU A 37 -23.98 -2.03 1.22
C GLU A 37 -23.73 -1.53 -0.21
N CYS A 38 -23.04 -2.32 -1.03
CA CYS A 38 -22.56 -1.85 -2.35
C CYS A 38 -23.02 -2.71 -3.53
N GLY A 39 -23.64 -3.86 -3.29
CA GLY A 39 -24.10 -4.74 -4.37
C GLY A 39 -22.99 -5.52 -5.08
N GLU A 40 -21.73 -5.41 -4.64
CA GLU A 40 -20.63 -6.19 -5.21
C GLU A 40 -20.75 -7.66 -4.82
N ALA A 41 -20.60 -8.55 -5.80
CA ALA A 41 -20.52 -9.98 -5.55
C ALA A 41 -19.18 -10.32 -4.85
N TYR A 42 -19.22 -11.24 -3.91
CA TYR A 42 -18.03 -11.81 -3.29
C TYR A 42 -18.15 -13.33 -3.27
N ALA A 43 -17.00 -14.00 -3.39
CA ALA A 43 -16.92 -15.46 -3.35
C ALA A 43 -15.82 -15.94 -2.40
N ALA A 44 -15.91 -17.20 -1.98
CA ALA A 44 -14.99 -17.82 -1.03
C ALA A 44 -13.58 -18.00 -1.60
N ASP A 45 -13.45 -18.01 -2.93
CA ASP A 45 -12.21 -18.09 -3.68
C ASP A 45 -11.60 -16.70 -4.01
N ASP A 46 -12.26 -15.61 -3.64
CA ASP A 46 -11.71 -14.26 -3.79
C ASP A 46 -10.60 -14.04 -2.75
N VAL A 47 -9.38 -13.86 -3.24
CA VAL A 47 -8.22 -13.55 -2.40
C VAL A 47 -7.94 -12.05 -2.45
N VAL A 48 -8.00 -11.41 -1.29
CA VAL A 48 -7.67 -9.99 -1.12
C VAL A 48 -6.35 -9.87 -0.38
N LEU A 49 -5.32 -9.38 -1.07
CA LEU A 49 -4.03 -9.07 -0.48
C LEU A 49 -3.97 -7.58 -0.16
N GLU A 50 -3.83 -7.25 1.12
CA GLU A 50 -3.56 -5.88 1.57
C GLU A 50 -2.05 -5.68 1.75
N GLY A 51 -1.50 -4.59 1.22
CA GLY A 51 -0.08 -4.35 1.34
C GLY A 51 0.40 -2.99 0.83
N TRP A 52 1.72 -2.91 0.66
CA TRP A 52 2.41 -1.74 0.12
C TRP A 52 2.84 -2.04 -1.31
N ALA A 53 2.74 -1.06 -2.20
CA ALA A 53 3.27 -1.22 -3.54
C ALA A 53 4.80 -1.37 -3.48
N CYS A 54 5.32 -2.18 -4.40
CA CYS A 54 6.74 -2.35 -4.68
C CYS A 54 7.03 -2.11 -6.17
N GLY A 55 8.32 -2.04 -6.54
CA GLY A 55 8.74 -1.85 -7.94
C GLY A 55 8.33 -0.50 -8.54
N ASP A 56 8.08 -0.47 -9.84
CA ASP A 56 7.80 0.76 -10.60
C ASP A 56 6.41 1.35 -10.28
N SER A 57 5.56 0.54 -9.68
CA SER A 57 4.19 0.89 -9.35
C SER A 57 4.04 1.54 -7.97
N ALA A 58 5.14 1.74 -7.24
CA ALA A 58 5.14 2.36 -5.93
C ALA A 58 5.36 3.87 -6.01
N SER A 59 4.37 4.62 -5.54
CA SER A 59 4.45 6.08 -5.34
C SER A 59 5.05 6.42 -3.98
N ILE A 60 5.28 7.72 -3.71
CA ILE A 60 5.71 8.20 -2.38
C ILE A 60 4.69 7.80 -1.30
N PHE A 61 3.40 7.70 -1.65
CA PHE A 61 2.33 7.35 -0.72
C PHE A 61 2.17 5.83 -0.56
N THR A 62 2.29 5.08 -1.66
CA THR A 62 2.05 3.62 -1.69
C THR A 62 3.30 2.78 -1.47
N GLY A 63 4.49 3.37 -1.58
CA GLY A 63 5.78 2.68 -1.50
C GLY A 63 6.25 2.37 -0.08
N THR A 64 7.31 1.58 0.01
CA THR A 64 7.92 1.16 1.28
C THR A 64 8.49 2.34 2.07
N THR A 65 8.57 2.21 3.40
CA THR A 65 9.12 3.24 4.30
C THR A 65 10.55 3.65 3.93
N ARG A 66 11.34 2.70 3.40
CA ARG A 66 12.70 2.97 2.90
C ARG A 66 12.71 3.96 1.74
N ARG A 67 11.76 3.88 0.79
CA ARG A 67 11.67 4.84 -0.31
C ARG A 67 11.27 6.23 0.18
N VAL A 68 10.31 6.32 1.11
CA VAL A 68 9.93 7.60 1.71
C VAL A 68 11.13 8.24 2.40
N ALA A 69 11.84 7.48 3.23
CA ALA A 69 13.05 7.96 3.90
C ALA A 69 14.11 8.40 2.89
N PHE A 70 14.33 7.62 1.83
CA PHE A 70 15.29 7.96 0.77
C PHE A 70 14.94 9.28 0.07
N VAL A 71 13.66 9.48 -0.30
CA VAL A 71 13.20 10.74 -0.92
C VAL A 71 13.40 11.93 0.02
N VAL A 72 13.07 11.77 1.31
CA VAL A 72 13.29 12.83 2.31
C VAL A 72 14.77 13.13 2.49
N ILE A 73 15.63 12.11 2.57
CA ILE A 73 17.09 12.27 2.67
C ILE A 73 17.64 12.98 1.43
N LEU A 74 17.24 12.54 0.23
CA LEU A 74 17.70 13.13 -1.03
C LEU A 74 17.28 14.60 -1.15
N ASN A 75 16.02 14.91 -0.77
CA ASN A 75 15.53 16.29 -0.70
C ASN A 75 16.34 17.11 0.31
N SER A 76 16.65 16.53 1.49
CA SER A 76 17.44 17.17 2.53
C SER A 76 18.89 17.41 2.10
N PHE A 77 19.47 16.51 1.29
CA PHE A 77 20.83 16.67 0.77
C PHE A 77 20.93 17.84 -0.21
N TYR A 78 19.90 18.05 -1.03
CA TYR A 78 19.79 19.26 -1.86
C TYR A 78 19.80 20.55 -1.04
N LEU A 79 19.28 20.50 0.21
CA LEU A 79 19.31 21.62 1.14
C LEU A 79 20.68 21.80 1.83
N LEU A 80 21.54 20.79 1.86
CA LEU A 80 22.91 20.92 2.37
C LEU A 80 23.83 21.70 1.42
N ASN A 81 23.49 21.76 0.13
CA ASN A 81 24.27 22.48 -0.87
C ASN A 81 24.42 24.00 -0.58
N PRO A 82 23.36 24.76 -0.23
CA PRO A 82 23.52 26.15 0.21
C PRO A 82 24.21 26.31 1.57
N LEU A 83 24.13 25.31 2.47
CA LEU A 83 24.89 25.31 3.73
C LEU A 83 26.41 25.25 3.45
N MET A 84 26.81 24.47 2.45
CA MET A 84 28.21 24.32 2.04
C MET A 84 28.72 25.47 1.15
N ASN A 85 27.84 26.09 0.35
CA ASN A 85 28.20 27.16 -0.59
C ASN A 85 28.20 28.59 0.00
N GLY A 86 27.95 28.75 1.31
CA GLY A 86 28.16 30.02 2.02
C GLY A 86 27.01 30.30 2.99
N LEU A 87 27.25 30.54 4.28
CA LEU A 87 27.92 31.73 4.84
C LEU A 87 27.64 33.09 4.14
N LEU A 88 26.81 33.15 3.08
CA LEU A 88 26.40 34.35 2.38
C LEU A 88 24.93 34.68 2.69
N ARG A 89 24.75 35.34 3.84
CA ARG A 89 24.03 36.62 3.99
C ARG A 89 22.53 36.71 3.63
N GLY A 90 21.70 35.71 3.97
CA GLY A 90 20.24 35.95 4.11
C GLY A 90 19.31 34.75 3.92
N TRP A 91 19.79 33.66 3.33
CA TRP A 91 18.94 32.53 2.94
C TRP A 91 18.69 31.49 4.04
N TRP A 92 19.29 31.65 5.22
CA TRP A 92 19.18 30.70 6.33
C TRP A 92 17.73 30.55 6.84
N VAL A 93 16.94 31.63 6.84
CA VAL A 93 15.53 31.58 7.27
C VAL A 93 14.73 30.68 6.34
N LEU A 94 14.90 30.83 5.02
CA LEU A 94 14.23 30.00 4.03
C LEU A 94 14.64 28.52 4.18
N PHE A 95 15.92 28.26 4.45
CA PHE A 95 16.40 26.90 4.72
C PHE A 95 15.71 26.28 5.95
N VAL A 96 15.62 27.01 7.07
CA VAL A 96 14.95 26.53 8.29
C VAL A 96 13.47 26.23 8.01
N ILE A 97 12.79 27.09 7.24
CA ILE A 97 11.40 26.87 6.84
C ILE A 97 11.25 25.60 6.01
N ILE A 98 12.07 25.42 4.97
CA ILE A 98 11.99 24.23 4.11
C ILE A 98 12.33 22.95 4.88
N ALA A 99 13.34 22.99 5.76
CA ALA A 99 13.68 21.87 6.63
C ALA A 99 12.53 21.50 7.58
N ALA A 100 11.89 22.51 8.18
CA ALA A 100 10.72 22.30 9.05
C ALA A 100 9.53 21.71 8.29
N ILE A 101 9.25 22.18 7.06
CA ILE A 101 8.20 21.63 6.20
C ILE A 101 8.49 20.16 5.87
N ASN A 102 9.72 19.82 5.47
CA ASN A 102 10.09 18.44 5.18
C ASN A 102 9.96 17.53 6.42
N ALA A 103 10.41 18.00 7.59
CA ALA A 103 10.25 17.27 8.84
C ALA A 103 8.77 17.06 9.19
N ALA A 104 7.94 18.10 9.05
CA ALA A 104 6.50 18.01 9.29
C ALA A 104 5.82 17.02 8.32
N LEU A 105 6.16 17.05 7.03
CA LEU A 105 5.64 16.11 6.04
C LEU A 105 6.05 14.67 6.34
N LEU A 106 7.29 14.44 6.77
CA LEU A 106 7.76 13.11 7.17
C LEU A 106 6.99 12.61 8.39
N VAL A 107 6.87 13.43 9.44
CA VAL A 107 6.13 13.07 10.66
C VAL A 107 4.66 12.80 10.34
N PHE A 108 4.03 13.66 9.54
CA PHE A 108 2.65 13.46 9.09
C PHE A 108 2.50 12.16 8.30
N ALA A 109 3.40 11.87 7.35
CA ALA A 109 3.37 10.63 6.59
C ALA A 109 3.50 9.40 7.51
N LEU A 110 4.46 9.40 8.45
CA LEU A 110 4.64 8.30 9.40
C LEU A 110 3.45 8.13 10.34
N TRP A 111 2.90 9.24 10.86
CA TRP A 111 1.72 9.25 11.69
C TRP A 111 0.50 8.71 10.94
N TRP A 112 0.25 9.20 9.73
CA TRP A 112 -0.85 8.74 8.87
C TRP A 112 -0.74 7.24 8.60
N ARG A 113 0.47 6.74 8.30
CA ARG A 113 0.72 5.30 8.12
C ARG A 113 0.38 4.49 9.36
N ARG A 114 0.73 4.99 10.55
CA ARG A 114 0.45 4.30 11.83
C ARG A 114 -1.01 4.39 12.26
N ALA A 115 -1.69 5.49 11.94
CA ALA A 115 -3.08 5.72 12.29
C ALA A 115 -4.06 4.94 11.41
N ARG A 116 -3.62 4.40 10.26
CA ARG A 116 -4.50 3.62 9.39
C ARG A 116 -4.85 2.26 10.04
N PRO A 117 -6.13 1.88 10.07
CA PRO A 117 -6.56 0.58 10.59
C PRO A 117 -6.30 -0.60 9.61
N ARG A 118 -5.79 -0.34 8.41
CA ARG A 118 -5.50 -1.33 7.35
C ARG A 118 -3.99 -1.52 7.17
N ALA A 119 -3.58 -2.71 6.74
CA ALA A 119 -2.18 -3.10 6.66
C ALA A 119 -1.37 -2.34 5.58
N GLY A 120 -2.04 -1.74 4.59
CA GLY A 120 -1.39 -0.92 3.58
C GLY A 120 -2.35 -0.13 2.69
N PRO A 121 -1.83 0.78 1.84
CA PRO A 121 -2.62 1.64 0.96
C PRO A 121 -3.02 0.98 -0.36
N VAL A 122 -2.52 -0.22 -0.64
CA VAL A 122 -2.80 -0.96 -1.87
C VAL A 122 -3.52 -2.25 -1.52
N GLU A 123 -4.61 -2.49 -2.24
CA GLU A 123 -5.37 -3.72 -2.18
C GLU A 123 -5.27 -4.40 -3.55
N ALA A 124 -4.86 -5.66 -3.55
CA ALA A 124 -4.80 -6.51 -4.73
C ALA A 124 -5.86 -7.60 -4.60
N GLN A 125 -6.82 -7.61 -5.50
CA GLN A 125 -7.90 -8.58 -5.54
C GLN A 125 -7.65 -9.59 -6.65
N PHE A 126 -7.70 -10.87 -6.30
CA PHE A 126 -7.57 -12.00 -7.21
C PHE A 126 -8.87 -12.78 -7.18
N THR A 127 -9.45 -12.98 -8.36
CA THR A 127 -10.73 -13.67 -8.55
C THR A 127 -10.59 -14.63 -9.73
N LEU A 128 -11.54 -15.55 -9.92
CA LEU A 128 -11.56 -16.38 -11.15
C LEU A 128 -11.69 -15.55 -12.43
N ARG A 129 -12.25 -14.35 -12.34
CA ARG A 129 -12.42 -13.43 -13.49
C ARG A 129 -11.12 -12.73 -13.88
N GLY A 130 -10.16 -12.65 -12.97
CA GLY A 130 -8.91 -11.94 -13.20
C GLY A 130 -8.37 -11.28 -11.95
N PHE A 131 -7.41 -10.40 -12.19
CA PHE A 131 -6.71 -9.61 -11.21
C PHE A 131 -7.17 -8.15 -11.27
N ARG A 132 -7.23 -7.50 -10.12
CA ARG A 132 -7.45 -6.06 -10.04
C ARG A 132 -6.65 -5.45 -8.91
N ARG A 133 -6.00 -4.34 -9.21
CA ARG A 133 -5.34 -3.48 -8.22
C ARG A 133 -6.24 -2.31 -7.86
N VAL A 134 -6.34 -2.02 -6.56
CA VAL A 134 -7.03 -0.86 -6.03
C VAL A 134 -6.04 -0.05 -5.22
N ASP A 135 -5.55 1.03 -5.82
CA ASP A 135 -4.81 2.04 -5.08
C ASP A 135 -5.83 2.91 -4.36
N PHE A 136 -5.68 3.05 -3.04
CA PHE A 136 -6.62 3.80 -2.19
C PHE A 136 -8.06 3.25 -2.29
N PRO A 137 -8.42 2.22 -1.51
CA PRO A 137 -9.76 1.62 -1.55
C PRO A 137 -10.90 2.59 -1.19
N GLU A 138 -10.57 3.80 -0.73
CA GLU A 138 -11.49 4.91 -0.51
C GLU A 138 -11.95 5.58 -1.83
N CYS A 139 -11.26 5.36 -2.96
CA CYS A 139 -11.65 5.91 -4.26
C CYS A 139 -12.83 5.13 -4.88
N LEU A 140 -13.87 5.87 -5.29
CA LEU A 140 -15.12 5.34 -5.83
C LEU A 140 -14.97 4.71 -7.22
N SER A 141 -13.96 5.10 -8.01
CA SER A 141 -13.73 4.55 -9.35
C SER A 141 -12.86 3.30 -9.27
N ARG A 142 -13.51 2.14 -9.45
CA ARG A 142 -12.87 0.83 -9.44
C ARG A 142 -12.40 0.47 -10.85
N PRO A 143 -11.10 0.14 -11.05
CA PRO A 143 -10.64 -0.33 -12.35
C PRO A 143 -11.31 -1.66 -12.73
N ALA A 144 -11.44 -1.93 -14.03
CA ALA A 144 -11.90 -3.22 -14.51
C ALA A 144 -10.91 -4.34 -14.12
N TYR A 145 -11.41 -5.58 -14.07
CA TYR A 145 -10.54 -6.74 -13.93
C TYR A 145 -9.65 -6.88 -15.17
N VAL A 146 -8.36 -7.09 -14.92
CA VAL A 146 -7.40 -7.52 -15.92
C VAL A 146 -7.50 -9.04 -16.00
N GLY A 147 -7.77 -9.56 -17.19
CA GLY A 147 -7.84 -11.00 -17.41
C GLY A 147 -6.51 -11.70 -17.09
N TRP A 148 -6.59 -12.96 -16.71
CA TRP A 148 -5.41 -13.76 -16.38
C TRP A 148 -4.46 -13.96 -17.57
N ASP A 149 -4.96 -13.79 -18.79
CA ASP A 149 -4.21 -13.83 -20.05
C ASP A 149 -3.16 -12.70 -20.17
N VAL A 150 -3.30 -11.63 -19.39
CA VAL A 150 -2.38 -10.48 -19.39
C VAL A 150 -1.32 -10.58 -18.28
N VAL A 151 -1.50 -11.49 -17.31
CA VAL A 151 -0.65 -11.57 -16.12
C VAL A 151 0.38 -12.68 -16.30
N ASP A 152 1.57 -12.32 -16.78
CA ASP A 152 2.66 -13.28 -16.99
C ASP A 152 3.28 -13.80 -15.69
N THR A 153 3.30 -12.98 -14.64
CA THR A 153 3.93 -13.35 -13.35
C THR A 153 3.33 -12.55 -12.20
N ALA A 154 2.99 -13.24 -11.11
CA ALA A 154 2.64 -12.62 -9.83
C ALA A 154 3.70 -13.01 -8.79
N GLN A 155 4.40 -12.01 -8.23
CA GLN A 155 5.33 -12.20 -7.12
C GLN A 155 4.73 -11.59 -5.85
N VAL A 156 4.58 -12.41 -4.83
CA VAL A 156 4.16 -11.98 -3.49
C VAL A 156 5.36 -12.12 -2.58
N GLU A 157 5.93 -11.00 -2.16
CA GLU A 157 6.96 -11.00 -1.14
C GLU A 157 6.29 -10.90 0.23
N PRO A 158 6.65 -11.76 1.21
CA PRO A 158 6.18 -11.58 2.56
C PRO A 158 6.61 -10.18 3.03
N GLY A 159 5.63 -9.38 3.44
CA GLY A 159 5.88 -8.02 3.89
C GLY A 159 6.83 -8.05 5.08
N GLY A 160 8.10 -7.71 4.85
CA GLY A 160 9.09 -7.49 5.89
C GLY A 160 8.66 -6.31 6.75
N GLY A 161 7.80 -6.58 7.74
CA GLY A 161 7.38 -5.60 8.71
C GLY A 161 8.61 -5.05 9.44
N PRO A 162 8.62 -3.78 9.86
CA PRO A 162 9.78 -3.14 10.49
C PRO A 162 10.11 -3.65 11.92
N GLY A 163 9.93 -4.94 12.23
CA GLY A 163 10.19 -5.47 13.57
C GLY A 163 9.91 -6.97 13.76
N GLN A 164 10.29 -7.82 12.80
CA GLN A 164 10.66 -9.21 13.08
C GLN A 164 12.16 -9.37 12.88
#